data_AF-E2BQU7-F1
#
_entry.id   AF-E2BQU7-F1
#
_cell.length_a   1.000
_cell.length_b   1.000
_cell.length_c   1.000
_cell.angle_alpha   90.00
_cell.angle_beta   90.00
_cell.angle_gamma   90.00
#
_symmetry.space_group_name_H-M   'P 1'
#
loop_
_entity.id
_entity.type
_entity.pdbx_description
1 polymer ?
#
loop_
_entity_poly.entity_id
_entity_poly.type
_entity_poly.pdbx_seq_one_letter_code
_entity_poly.pdbx_strand_id
1 'polypeptide(L)'
;VVAGDFNAHSKVWDCHPQQGDPRRGDAVISWATGLGLLLMNRGSTNTCVLLRGESIIDLTWASPSAARIFREWAVVTEGENLSDHRYIVWALGRQVP
;
A
#
# COMPACT_ATOMS: atom_id res chain seq x y z
N VAL A 1 -11.01 0.24 6.95
CA VAL A 1 -9.85 0.34 6.02
C VAL A 1 -8.98 1.47 6.54
N VAL A 2 -7.66 1.30 6.52
CA VAL A 2 -6.68 2.37 6.77
C VAL A 2 -5.85 2.50 5.52
N ALA A 3 -5.86 3.68 4.90
CA ALA A 3 -5.11 3.95 3.69
C ALA A 3 -4.40 5.29 3.82
N GLY A 4 -3.16 5.37 3.34
CA GLY A 4 -2.40 6.61 3.34
C GLY A 4 -0.92 6.37 3.13
N ASP A 5 -0.15 7.45 3.25
CA ASP A 5 1.31 7.44 3.19
C ASP A 5 1.89 7.04 4.55
N PHE A 6 2.58 5.91 4.59
CA PHE A 6 3.23 5.40 5.80
C PHE A 6 4.72 5.78 5.88
N ASN A 7 5.33 6.27 4.79
CA ASN A 7 6.77 6.58 4.71
C ASN A 7 7.67 5.48 5.31
N ALA A 8 7.31 4.23 5.04
CA ALA A 8 7.96 3.04 5.57
C ALA A 8 8.29 2.04 4.45
N HIS A 9 9.48 1.46 4.51
CA HIS A 9 9.96 0.50 3.52
C HIS A 9 9.97 -0.90 4.12
N SER A 10 9.46 -1.88 3.38
CA SER A 10 9.56 -3.29 3.72
C SER A 10 9.44 -4.18 2.50
N LYS A 11 10.12 -5.32 2.53
CA LYS A 11 9.94 -6.39 1.54
C LYS A 11 8.51 -6.94 1.53
N VAL A 12 7.74 -6.75 2.61
CA VAL A 12 6.33 -7.21 2.71
C VAL A 12 5.43 -6.55 1.67
N TRP A 13 5.76 -5.33 1.25
CA TRP A 13 5.09 -4.61 0.16
C TRP A 13 6.07 -4.28 -0.97
N ASP A 14 7.00 -5.19 -1.25
CA ASP A 14 7.93 -5.14 -2.39
C ASP A 14 8.87 -3.92 -2.46
N CYS A 15 9.07 -3.21 -1.34
CA CYS A 15 10.16 -2.22 -1.25
C CYS A 15 11.52 -2.92 -1.16
N HIS A 16 12.53 -2.38 -1.84
CA HIS A 16 13.89 -2.89 -1.76
C HIS A 16 14.51 -2.54 -0.39
N PRO A 17 15.19 -3.47 0.30
CA PRO A 17 15.70 -3.26 1.67
C PRO A 17 16.72 -2.14 1.82
N GLN A 18 17.31 -1.65 0.73
CA GLN A 18 18.24 -0.51 0.74
C GLN A 18 17.52 0.86 0.67
N GLN A 19 16.20 0.89 0.48
CA GLN A 19 15.45 2.12 0.22
C GLN A 19 15.02 2.87 1.50
N GLY A 20 15.25 2.34 2.70
CA GLY A 20 14.89 3.06 3.93
C GLY A 20 15.28 2.37 5.23
N ASP A 21 14.90 2.98 6.35
CA ASP A 21 15.12 2.45 7.70
C ASP A 21 14.20 1.24 7.96
N PRO A 22 14.74 0.02 8.15
CA PRO A 22 13.93 -1.18 8.35
C PRO A 22 13.03 -1.09 9.60
N ARG A 23 13.41 -0.31 10.61
CA ARG A 23 12.66 -0.19 11.87
C ARG A 23 11.28 0.42 11.67
N ARG A 24 11.10 1.30 10.67
CA ARG A 24 9.79 1.87 10.34
C ARG A 24 8.88 0.82 9.72
N GLY A 25 9.41 0.01 8.81
CA GLY A 25 8.69 -1.12 8.23
C GLY A 25 8.25 -2.11 9.31
N ASP A 26 9.16 -2.49 10.20
CA ASP A 26 8.88 -3.41 11.31
C ASP A 26 7.82 -2.85 12.26
N ALA A 27 7.87 -1.56 12.58
CA ALA A 27 6.87 -0.90 13.42
C ALA A 27 5.47 -0.92 12.77
N VAL A 28 5.37 -0.63 11.47
CA VAL A 28 4.09 -0.69 10.73
C VAL A 28 3.56 -2.14 10.67
N ILE A 29 4.43 -3.12 10.44
CA ILE A 29 4.06 -4.54 10.45
C ILE A 29 3.55 -4.96 11.83
N SER A 30 4.26 -4.58 12.91
CA SER A 30 3.85 -4.89 14.28
C SER A 30 2.51 -4.25 14.63
N TRP A 31 2.29 -3.00 14.23
CA TRP A 31 1.01 -2.30 14.41
C TRP A 31 -0.13 -3.02 13.67
N ALA A 32 0.05 -3.34 12.39
CA ALA A 32 -0.96 -4.01 11.58
C ALA A 32 -1.28 -5.41 12.14
N THR A 33 -0.25 -6.16 12.53
CA THR A 33 -0.38 -7.50 13.12
C THR A 33 -1.12 -7.44 14.46
N GLY A 34 -0.77 -6.49 15.34
CA GLY A 34 -1.41 -6.32 16.63
C GLY A 34 -2.90 -5.98 16.54
N LEU A 35 -3.34 -5.40 15.41
CA LEU A 35 -4.74 -5.08 15.13
C LEU A 35 -5.43 -6.11 14.22
N GLY A 36 -4.74 -7.16 13.79
CA GLY A 36 -5.28 -8.17 12.88
C GLY A 36 -5.65 -7.60 11.50
N LEU A 37 -4.91 -6.59 11.02
CA LEU A 37 -5.12 -5.98 9.71
C LEU A 37 -4.41 -6.77 8.60
N LEU A 38 -5.03 -6.82 7.43
CA LEU A 38 -4.52 -7.46 6.22
C LEU A 38 -4.02 -6.39 5.25
N LEU A 39 -2.83 -6.60 4.69
CA LEU A 39 -2.30 -5.74 3.63
C LEU A 39 -3.09 -6.00 2.34
N MET A 40 -3.61 -4.92 1.75
CA MET A 40 -4.41 -4.97 0.52
C MET A 40 -3.64 -4.57 -0.73
N ASN A 41 -2.44 -4.01 -0.59
CA ASN A 41 -1.54 -3.73 -1.72
C ASN A 41 -1.32 -5.00 -2.54
N ARG A 42 -1.27 -4.83 -3.87
CA ARG A 42 -1.05 -5.92 -4.82
C ARG A 42 -0.06 -5.51 -5.90
N GLY A 43 0.82 -6.43 -6.26
CA GLY A 43 1.86 -6.18 -7.25
C GLY A 43 2.94 -5.24 -6.73
N SER A 44 3.88 -4.92 -7.61
CA SER A 44 5.11 -4.21 -7.29
C SER A 44 5.18 -2.83 -7.97
N THR A 45 4.05 -2.25 -8.35
CA THR A 45 4.02 -0.92 -8.97
C THR A 45 4.29 0.14 -7.90
N ASN A 46 5.30 0.97 -8.12
CA ASN A 46 5.70 2.01 -7.17
C ASN A 46 4.56 3.03 -6.93
N THR A 47 4.32 3.37 -5.68
CA THR A 47 3.26 4.33 -5.29
C THR A 47 3.80 5.75 -5.17
N CYS A 48 5.10 5.92 -4.94
CA CYS A 48 5.78 7.21 -4.92
C CYS A 48 7.01 7.15 -5.83
N VAL A 49 7.11 8.10 -6.77
CA VAL A 49 8.16 8.21 -7.78
C VAL A 49 8.74 9.60 -7.76
N LEU A 50 9.97 9.67 -7.26
CA LEU A 50 10.78 10.87 -7.17
C LEU A 50 11.90 10.79 -8.20
N LEU A 51 12.47 11.94 -8.57
CA LEU A 51 13.66 12.01 -9.44
C LEU A 51 14.85 11.15 -8.95
N ARG A 52 14.91 10.88 -7.64
CA ARG A 52 16.02 10.17 -6.98
C ARG A 52 15.70 8.72 -6.61
N GLY A 53 14.50 8.24 -6.91
CA GLY A 53 14.11 6.87 -6.59
C GLY A 53 12.61 6.66 -6.55
N GLU A 54 12.23 5.39 -6.51
CA GLU A 54 10.83 4.97 -6.51
C GLU A 54 10.59 4.03 -5.33
N SER A 55 9.38 4.06 -4.77
CA SER A 55 9.04 3.27 -3.60
C SER A 55 7.55 2.92 -3.53
N ILE A 56 7.25 1.92 -2.70
CA ILE A 56 5.89 1.52 -2.31
C ILE A 56 5.75 1.91 -0.85
N ILE A 57 5.25 3.11 -0.57
CA ILE A 57 5.11 3.68 0.78
C ILE A 57 3.68 4.08 1.11
N ASP A 58 2.81 4.11 0.11
CA ASP A 58 1.38 4.29 0.28
C ASP A 58 0.74 2.91 0.44
N LEU A 59 0.24 2.63 1.63
CA LEU A 59 -0.26 1.31 2.01
C LEU A 59 -1.76 1.36 2.28
N THR A 60 -2.45 0.27 1.93
CA THR A 60 -3.86 0.07 2.24
C THR A 60 -4.01 -1.19 3.08
N TRP A 61 -4.60 -1.04 4.26
CA TRP A 61 -4.85 -2.10 5.23
C TRP A 61 -6.34 -2.27 5.47
N ALA A 62 -6.80 -3.50 5.67
CA ALA A 62 -8.21 -3.80 5.94
C ALA A 62 -8.37 -4.76 7.12
N SER A 63 -9.43 -4.58 7.91
CA SER A 63 -9.88 -5.62 8.83
C SER A 63 -10.33 -6.86 8.04
N PRO A 64 -10.38 -8.06 8.65
CA PRO A 64 -10.82 -9.27 7.95
C PRO A 64 -12.22 -9.13 7.31
N SER A 65 -13.14 -8.43 7.98
CA SER A 65 -14.48 -8.16 7.44
C SER A 65 -14.47 -7.25 6.21
N ALA A 66 -13.65 -6.19 6.21
CA ALA A 66 -13.51 -5.29 5.07
C ALA A 66 -12.76 -5.96 3.91
N ALA A 67 -11.74 -6.78 4.19
CA ALA A 67 -10.97 -7.50 3.18
C ALA A 67 -11.85 -8.43 2.33
N ARG A 68 -12.89 -9.05 2.92
CA ARG A 68 -13.85 -9.93 2.21
C ARG A 68 -14.66 -9.21 1.12
N ILE A 69 -14.83 -7.91 1.23
CA ILE A 69 -15.58 -7.11 0.25
C ILE A 69 -14.66 -6.16 -0.53
N PHE A 70 -13.35 -6.28 -0.35
CA PHE A 70 -12.35 -5.44 -0.99
C PHE A 70 -12.13 -5.88 -2.44
N ARG A 71 -12.03 -4.92 -3.36
CA ARG A 71 -11.88 -5.16 -4.81
C ARG A 71 -10.84 -4.25 -5.43
N GLU A 72 -10.26 -4.76 -6.52
CA GLU A 72 -9.60 -3.94 -7.55
C GLU A 72 -8.52 -3.00 -7.02
N TRP A 73 -7.73 -3.43 -6.02
CA TRP A 73 -6.57 -2.65 -5.61
C TRP A 73 -5.61 -2.50 -6.79
N ALA A 74 -5.38 -1.27 -7.23
CA ALA A 74 -4.45 -0.97 -8.30
C ALA A 74 -3.83 0.42 -8.14
N VAL A 75 -2.60 0.55 -8.60
CA VAL A 75 -1.93 1.85 -8.80
C VAL A 75 -2.26 2.34 -10.20
N VAL A 76 -2.74 3.58 -10.30
CA VAL A 76 -3.02 4.23 -11.59
C VAL A 76 -1.71 4.79 -12.14
N THR A 77 -1.28 4.25 -13.28
CA THR A 77 -0.05 4.68 -13.97
C THR A 77 -0.31 5.55 -15.19
N GLU A 78 -1.56 5.63 -15.63
CA GLU A 78 -1.99 6.42 -16.80
C GLU A 78 -2.68 7.72 -16.36
N GLY A 79 -2.49 8.78 -17.13
CA GLY A 79 -3.04 10.11 -16.86
C GLY A 79 -2.04 11.05 -16.20
N GLU A 80 -2.24 12.35 -16.42
CA GLU A 80 -1.39 13.36 -15.80
C GLU A 80 -1.65 13.46 -14.30
N ASN A 81 -0.55 13.40 -13.57
CA ASN A 81 -0.48 13.47 -12.14
C ASN A 81 0.71 14.40 -11.82
N LEU A 82 0.42 15.58 -11.27
CA LEU A 82 1.45 16.57 -10.88
C LEU A 82 2.04 16.31 -9.48
N SER A 83 1.82 15.12 -8.93
CA SER A 83 2.37 14.64 -7.66
C SER A 83 3.38 13.54 -7.91
N ASP A 84 4.39 13.47 -7.05
CA ASP A 84 5.30 12.34 -6.98
C ASP A 84 4.58 11.06 -6.47
N HIS A 85 3.41 11.18 -5.83
CA HIS A 85 2.57 10.04 -5.45
C HIS A 85 1.59 9.66 -6.55
N ARG A 86 1.44 8.36 -6.81
CA ARG A 86 0.45 7.81 -7.74
C ARG A 86 -0.88 7.56 -7.05
N TYR A 87 -1.96 7.76 -7.78
CA TYR A 87 -3.29 7.39 -7.30
C TYR A 87 -3.37 5.88 -7.08
N ILE A 88 -3.98 5.52 -5.95
CA ILE A 88 -4.37 4.14 -5.66
C ILE A 88 -5.89 4.09 -5.72
N VAL A 89 -6.41 3.15 -6.50
CA VAL A 89 -7.84 2.89 -6.61
C VAL A 89 -8.17 1.53 -6.00
N TRP A 90 -9.33 1.47 -5.36
CA TRP A 90 -9.95 0.25 -4.86
C TRP A 90 -11.42 0.52 -4.56
N ALA A 91 -12.19 -0.55 -4.43
CA ALA A 91 -13.60 -0.46 -4.09
C ALA A 91 -13.97 -1.44 -2.96
N LEU A 92 -15.09 -1.14 -2.28
CA LEU A 92 -15.77 -2.06 -1.38
C LEU A 92 -17.11 -2.44 -1.99
N GLY A 93 -17.39 -3.74 -2.09
CA GLY A 93 -18.65 -4.22 -2.62
C GLY A 93 -18.86 -5.71 -2.42
N ARG A 94 -20.12 -6.11 -2.23
CA ARG A 94 -20.51 -7.53 -2.17
C ARG A 94 -20.15 -8.23 -3.48
N GLN A 95 -19.77 -9.51 -3.41
CA GLN A 95 -19.77 -10.35 -4.61
C GLN A 95 -21.23 -10.44 -5.04
N VAL A 96 -21.55 -9.84 -6.19
CA VAL A 96 -22.75 -10.24 -6.91
C VAL A 96 -22.39 -11.60 -7.52
N PRO A 97 -23.20 -12.65 -7.30
CA PRO A 97 -22.97 -13.97 -7.89
C PRO A 97 -22.81 -13.90 -9.41
#